data_AF-A0A3D4ELI4-F1
#
_entry.id   AF-A0A3D4ELI4-F1
#
_cell.length_a   1.000
_cell.length_b   1.000
_cell.length_c   1.000
_cell.angle_alpha   90.00
_cell.angle_beta   90.00
_cell.angle_gamma   90.00
#
_symmetry.space_group_name_H-M   'P 1'
#
loop_
_entity.id
_entity.type
_entity.pdbx_description
1 polymer ?
#
loop_
_entity_poly.entity_id
_entity_poly.type
_entity_poly.pdbx_seq_one_letter_code
_entity_poly.pdbx_strand_id
1 'polypeptide(L)' 'GVVFNPDGSIFLIIECKAPKVKITQETFDQIARYNLAGKAEYLMVTNGLNHYYCQMDYEAKKYVFLRDIPVYSL' A
#
# COMPACT_ATOMS: atom_id res chain seq x y z
N GLY A 1 7.01 1.55 -6.92
CA GLY A 1 8.23 1.15 -6.19
C GLY A 1 7.90 -0.04 -5.30
N VAL A 2 8.87 -0.90 -5.02
CA VAL A 2 8.69 -2.09 -4.15
C VAL A 2 9.80 -2.12 -3.12
N VAL A 3 9.46 -2.35 -1.86
CA VAL A 3 10.37 -2.53 -0.73
C VAL A 3 10.26 -3.99 -0.30
N PHE A 4 11.40 -4.61 -0.07
CA PHE A 4 11.50 -6.01 0.32
C PHE A 4 12.01 -6.12 1.75
N ASN A 5 11.53 -7.14 2.46
CA ASN A 5 12.13 -7.61 3.68
C ASN A 5 13.49 -8.29 3.39
N PRO A 6 14.35 -8.48 4.40
CA PRO A 6 15.63 -9.20 4.23
C PRO A 6 15.49 -10.63 3.69
N ASP A 7 14.34 -11.27 3.89
CA ASP A 7 14.02 -12.61 3.37
C ASP A 7 13.53 -12.61 1.90
N GLY A 8 13.44 -11.43 1.28
CA GLY A 8 12.97 -11.26 -0.10
C GLY A 8 11.44 -11.22 -0.24
N SER A 9 10.68 -11.32 0.85
CA SER A 9 9.23 -11.08 0.83
C SER A 9 8.93 -9.60 0.60
N ILE A 10 7.77 -9.31 0.02
CA ILE A 10 7.40 -7.93 -0.30
C ILE A 10 6.84 -7.26 0.97
N PHE A 11 7.57 -6.29 1.48
CA PHE A 11 7.17 -5.51 2.65
C PHE A 11 6.17 -4.42 2.28
N LEU A 12 6.53 -3.57 1.32
CA LEU A 12 5.73 -2.39 0.96
C LEU A 12 5.73 -2.16 -0.55
N ILE A 13 4.55 -1.97 -1.12
CA ILE A 13 4.41 -1.50 -2.51
C ILE A 13 3.94 -0.06 -2.52
N ILE A 14 4.64 0.77 -3.28
CA ILE A 14 4.39 2.20 -3.39
C ILE A 14 3.91 2.49 -4.81
N GLU A 15 2.67 2.95 -4.93
CA GLU A 15 2.12 3.48 -6.18
C GLU A 15 2.16 5.00 -6.17
N CYS A 16 2.72 5.58 -7.22
CA CYS A 16 2.78 7.02 -7.40
C CYS A 16 1.81 7.47 -8.50
N LYS A 17 0.96 8.46 -8.18
CA LYS A 17 0.07 9.13 -9.12
C LYS A 17 0.56 10.55 -9.39
N ALA A 18 0.12 11.14 -10.50
CA ALA A 18 0.42 12.53 -10.80
C ALA A 18 -0.17 13.46 -9.71
N PRO A 19 0.47 14.60 -9.37
CA PRO A 19 0.02 15.48 -8.28
C PRO A 19 -1.41 16.00 -8.39
N LYS A 20 -1.91 16.12 -9.62
CA LYS A 20 -3.28 16.57 -9.91
C LYS A 20 -4.34 15.48 -9.71
N VAL A 21 -3.94 14.22 -9.59
CA VAL A 21 -4.85 13.09 -9.39
C VAL A 21 -5.21 13.02 -7.91
N LYS A 22 -6.49 13.15 -7.60
CA LYS A 22 -7.01 12.98 -6.24
C LYS A 22 -6.96 11.49 -5.88
N ILE A 23 -6.32 11.16 -4.77
CA ILE A 23 -6.33 9.80 -4.25
C ILE A 23 -7.69 9.57 -3.59
N THR A 24 -8.44 8.61 -4.14
CA THR A 24 -9.76 8.20 -3.66
C THR A 24 -9.74 6.73 -3.26
N GLN A 25 -10.79 6.28 -2.58
CA GLN A 25 -10.96 4.86 -2.28
C GLN A 25 -10.99 3.98 -3.54
N GLU A 26 -11.54 4.47 -4.66
CA GLU A 26 -11.49 3.77 -5.95
C GLU A 26 -10.05 3.61 -6.49
N THR A 27 -9.20 4.62 -6.27
CA THR A 27 -7.78 4.54 -6.65
C THR A 27 -7.12 3.39 -5.90
N PHE A 28 -7.44 3.27 -4.61
CA PHE A 28 -6.99 2.17 -3.77
C PHE A 28 -7.53 0.83 -4.22
N ASP A 29 -8.83 0.72 -4.47
CA ASP A 29 -9.46 -0.52 -4.92
C ASP A 29 -8.85 -1.03 -6.23
N GLN A 30 -8.55 -0.12 -7.16
CA GLN A 30 -7.91 -0.47 -8.42
C GLN A 30 -6.53 -1.07 -8.17
N ILE A 31 -5.66 -0.37 -7.43
CA ILE A 31 -4.28 -0.81 -7.19
C ILE A 31 -4.26 -2.08 -6.34
N ALA A 32 -5.06 -2.15 -5.28
CA ALA A 32 -5.15 -3.30 -4.39
C ALA A 32 -5.51 -4.59 -5.13
N ARG A 33 -6.47 -4.54 -6.07
CA ARG A 33 -6.85 -5.70 -6.89
C ARG A 33 -5.71 -6.17 -7.80
N TYR A 34 -4.96 -5.25 -8.39
CA TYR A 34 -3.77 -5.60 -9.18
C TYR A 34 -2.64 -6.14 -8.30
N ASN A 35 -2.48 -5.59 -7.10
CA ASN A 35 -1.37 -5.89 -6.21
C ASN A 35 -1.58 -7.13 -5.33
N LEU A 36 -2.79 -7.71 -5.33
CA LEU A 36 -3.13 -8.93 -4.60
C LEU A 36 -2.22 -10.12 -4.97
N ALA A 37 -1.65 -10.11 -6.18
CA ALA A 37 -0.70 -11.12 -6.64
C ALA A 37 0.68 -11.03 -5.96
N GLY A 38 1.06 -9.85 -5.47
CA GLY A 38 2.38 -9.59 -4.88
C GLY A 38 2.52 -9.96 -3.40
N LYS A 39 1.41 -10.26 -2.70
CA LYS A 39 1.40 -10.56 -1.25
C LYS A 39 2.17 -9.55 -0.38
N ALA A 40 2.11 -8.27 -0.75
CA ALA A 40 2.74 -7.21 0.03
C ALA A 40 2.06 -7.02 1.38
N GLU A 41 2.83 -6.90 2.46
CA GLU A 41 2.26 -6.62 3.79
C GLU A 41 1.55 -5.25 3.81
N TYR A 42 2.18 -4.25 3.20
CA TYR A 42 1.68 -2.88 3.14
C TYR A 42 1.60 -2.36 1.71
N LEU A 43 0.66 -1.46 1.49
CA LEU A 43 0.49 -0.68 0.28
C LEU A 43 0.50 0.81 0.65
N MET A 44 1.20 1.60 -0.16
CA MET A 44 1.21 3.05 -0.08
C MET A 44 0.77 3.61 -1.43
N VAL A 45 -0.13 4.58 -1.39
CA VAL A 45 -0.51 5.37 -2.57
C VAL A 45 -0.19 6.83 -2.29
N THR A 46 0.53 7.45 -3.21
CA THR A 46 1.00 8.83 -3.09
C THR A 46 0.79 9.60 -4.38
N ASN A 47 0.48 10.89 -4.26
CA ASN A 47 0.49 11.84 -5.38
C ASN A 47 1.51 12.96 -5.16
N GLY A 48 2.44 12.77 -4.22
CA GLY A 48 3.44 13.76 -3.83
C GLY A 48 2.92 14.87 -2.92
N LEU A 49 1.59 15.06 -2.81
CA LEU A 49 0.96 16.00 -1.87
C LEU A 49 0.31 15.29 -0.70
N ASN A 50 -0.27 14.13 -0.96
CA ASN A 50 -0.93 13.29 0.02
C ASN A 50 -0.37 11.88 -0.07
N HIS A 51 -0.22 11.27 1.09
CA HIS A 51 0.31 9.93 1.28
C HIS A 51 -0.69 9.14 2.10
N TYR A 52 -1.04 7.95 1.62
CA TYR A 52 -2.02 7.10 2.27
C TYR A 52 -1.47 5.68 2.32
N TYR A 53 -1.68 5.02 3.45
CA TYR A 53 -1.18 3.69 3.74
C TYR A 53 -2.34 2.73 3.96
N CYS A 54 -2.21 1.51 3.47
CA CYS A 54 -3.15 0.44 3.77
C CYS A 54 -2.41 -0.88 4.00
N GLN A 55 -2.94 -1.66 4.94
CA GLN A 55 -2.56 -3.04 5.16
C GLN A 55 -3.60 -3.95 4.53
N MET A 56 -3.15 -5.01 3.89
CA MET A 56 -4.05 -6.02 3.34
C MET A 56 -4.35 -7.06 4.42
N ASP A 57 -5.62 -7.16 4.80
CA ASP A 57 -6.14 -8.29 5.56
C ASP A 57 -6.55 -9.38 4.55
N TYR A 58 -5.65 -10.33 4.33
CA TYR A 58 -5.86 -11.42 3.39
C TYR A 58 -6.90 -12.42 3.86
N GLU A 59 -7.12 -12.57 5.17
CA GLU A 59 -8.13 -13.48 5.72
C GLU A 59 -9.53 -12.92 5.53
N ALA A 60 -9.73 -11.64 5.86
CA ALA A 60 -11.00 -10.95 5.65
C ALA A 60 -11.20 -10.43 4.22
N LYS A 61 -10.16 -10.48 3.38
CA LYS A 61 -10.08 -9.83 2.05
C LYS A 61 -10.45 -8.34 2.11
N LYS A 62 -9.97 -7.66 3.14
CA LYS A 62 -10.24 -6.25 3.40
C LYS A 62 -8.95 -5.45 3.41
N TYR A 63 -9.07 -4.17 3.13
CA TYR A 63 -7.99 -3.20 3.31
C TYR A 63 -8.24 -2.40 4.58
N VAL A 64 -7.22 -2.34 5.44
CA VAL A 64 -7.23 -1.53 6.65
C VAL A 64 -6.41 -0.29 6.36
N PHE A 65 -7.06 0.87 6.36
CA PHE A 65 -6.35 2.14 6.21
C PHE A 65 -5.54 2.42 7.47
N LEU A 66 -4.25 2.67 7.26
CA LEU A 66 -3.33 3.02 8.31
C LEU A 66 -3.04 4.52 8.24
N ARG A 67 -2.99 5.15 9.41
CA ARG A 67 -2.57 6.54 9.51
C ARG A 67 -1.07 6.68 9.21
N ASP A 68 -0.29 5.73 9.70
CA ASP A 68 1.14 5.60 9.50
C ASP A 68 1.52 4.12 9.41
N ILE A 69 2.63 3.81 8.75
CA ILE A 69 3.18 2.45 8.75
C ILE A 69 3.66 2.15 10.17
N PRO A 70 3.31 0.99 10.77
CA PRO A 70 3.78 0.63 12.09
C PRO A 70 5.30 0.67 12.13
N VAL A 71 5.84 1.32 13.16
CA VAL A 71 7.28 1.46 13.35
C VAL A 71 7.87 0.08 13.58
N TYR A 72 8.87 -0.27 12.78
CA TYR A 72 9.63 -1.50 12.97
C TYR A 72 10.18 -1.53 14.39
N SER A 73 9.64 -2.44 15.20
CA SER A 73 10.12 -2.68 16.56
C SER A 73 11.19 -3.77 16.46
N LEU A 74 12.44 -3.39 16.77
CA LEU A 74 13.60 -4.29 16.83
C LEU A 74 13.40 -5.43 17.83
#